data_AF-A0A3B8V0B3-F1
#
_entry.id   AF-A0A3B8V0B3-F1
#
_cell.length_a   1.000
_cell.length_b   1.000
_cell.length_c   1.000
_cell.angle_alpha   90.00
_cell.angle_beta   90.00
_cell.angle_gamma   90.00
#
_symmetry.space_group_name_H-M   'P 1'
#
loop_
_entity.id
_entity.type
_entity.pdbx_description
1 polymer ?
#
loop_
_entity_poly.entity_id
_entity_poly.type
_entity_poly.pdbx_seq_one_letter_code
_entity_poly.pdbx_strand_id
1 'polypeptide(L)'
;MRPIAEEILEFFDNPGAEPYVIEHRHEEFTSVCPMTGHPDFGTIMLRYQPAAVCVELKSLKLYFHAFRNEGMFFEAVTNKIRDDLARTTSPAWMQVVSDWKGRGGVKSRVIAPWGDVPPEFRAG
;
A
#
# COMPACT_ATOMS: atom_id res chain seq x y z
N MET A 1 17.72 -9.96 -10.33
CA MET A 1 16.58 -10.59 -9.64
C MET A 1 15.41 -9.64 -9.73
N ARG A 2 14.25 -10.11 -10.18
CA ARG A 2 13.07 -9.24 -10.31
C ARG A 2 12.62 -8.83 -8.90
N PRO A 3 12.13 -7.60 -8.67
CA PRO A 3 11.57 -7.23 -7.37
C PRO A 3 10.39 -8.15 -7.01
N ILE A 4 10.31 -8.64 -5.78
CA ILE A 4 9.23 -9.53 -5.27
C ILE A 4 7.83 -9.01 -5.64
N ALA A 5 7.64 -7.69 -5.63
CA ALA A 5 6.39 -7.06 -6.03
C ALA A 5 5.95 -7.42 -7.46
N GLU A 6 6.88 -7.41 -8.42
CA GLU A 6 6.58 -7.74 -9.82
C GLU A 6 6.41 -9.24 -10.10
N GLU A 7 6.76 -10.08 -9.12
CA GLU A 7 6.53 -11.52 -9.16
C GLU A 7 5.17 -11.90 -8.57
N ILE A 8 4.62 -11.08 -7.65
CA ILE A 8 3.36 -11.36 -6.96
C ILE A 8 2.18 -10.58 -7.55
N LEU A 9 2.37 -9.30 -7.89
CA LEU A 9 1.27 -8.42 -8.30
C LEU A 9 0.80 -8.77 -9.72
N GLU A 10 -0.51 -8.92 -9.85
CA GLU A 10 -1.23 -9.11 -11.10
C GLU A 10 -2.13 -7.90 -11.37
N PHE A 11 -2.47 -7.69 -12.64
CA PHE A 11 -3.22 -6.53 -13.09
C PHE A 11 -4.28 -6.93 -14.12
N PHE A 12 -5.31 -6.11 -14.24
CA PHE A 12 -6.29 -6.19 -15.32
C PHE A 12 -6.47 -4.81 -15.95
N ASP A 13 -6.93 -4.79 -17.20
CA ASP A 13 -7.15 -3.55 -17.94
C ASP A 13 -8.16 -2.66 -17.23
N ASN A 14 -7.88 -1.36 -17.17
CA ASN A 14 -8.80 -0.37 -16.63
C ASN A 14 -10.12 -0.38 -17.45
N PRO A 15 -11.28 -0.72 -16.85
CA PRO A 15 -12.55 -0.80 -17.57
C PRO A 15 -13.22 0.56 -17.79
N GLY A 16 -12.76 1.63 -17.15
CA GLY A 16 -13.38 2.95 -17.21
C GLY A 16 -12.71 3.88 -18.23
N ALA A 17 -13.53 4.53 -19.06
CA ALA A 17 -13.07 5.59 -19.97
C ALA A 17 -12.91 6.95 -19.25
N GLU A 18 -13.73 7.20 -18.23
CA GLU A 18 -13.70 8.43 -17.42
C GLU A 18 -12.87 8.22 -16.13
N PRO A 19 -12.27 9.28 -15.56
CA PRO A 19 -11.56 9.18 -14.28
C PRO A 19 -12.45 8.68 -13.14
N TYR A 20 -11.94 7.73 -12.36
CA TYR A 20 -12.55 7.26 -11.12
C TYR A 20 -11.47 6.92 -10.10
N VAL A 21 -11.89 6.79 -8.82
CA VAL A 21 -10.98 6.50 -7.71
C VAL A 21 -11.32 5.14 -7.13
N ILE A 22 -10.29 4.33 -6.92
CA ILE A 22 -10.38 3.06 -6.21
C ILE A 22 -9.81 3.27 -4.81
N GLU A 23 -10.50 2.76 -3.79
CA GLU A 23 -9.98 2.61 -2.44
C GLU A 23 -10.06 1.14 -2.00
N HIS A 24 -8.92 0.58 -1.61
CA HIS A 24 -8.83 -0.74 -1.00
C HIS A 24 -8.35 -0.60 0.43
N ARG A 25 -9.02 -1.29 1.36
CA ARG A 25 -8.63 -1.39 2.77
C ARG A 25 -8.29 -2.82 3.10
N HIS A 26 -7.07 -3.05 3.56
CA HIS A 26 -6.62 -4.33 4.06
C HIS A 26 -6.38 -4.22 5.56
N GLU A 27 -7.27 -4.83 6.35
CA GLU A 27 -7.34 -4.69 7.81
C GLU A 27 -6.46 -5.70 8.57
N GLU A 28 -5.81 -6.61 7.84
CA GLU A 28 -5.05 -7.73 8.38
C GLU A 28 -3.54 -7.60 8.12
N PHE A 29 -3.05 -6.38 7.86
CA PHE A 29 -1.63 -6.18 7.57
C PHE A 29 -0.77 -6.45 8.80
N THR A 30 0.35 -7.13 8.59
CA THR A 30 1.35 -7.37 9.63
C THR A 30 2.75 -7.42 9.04
N SER A 31 3.72 -6.94 9.82
CA SER A 31 5.16 -7.02 9.57
C SER A 31 5.90 -7.23 10.89
N VAL A 32 7.23 -7.26 10.87
CA VAL A 32 8.05 -7.41 12.08
C VAL A 32 8.77 -6.10 12.41
N CYS A 33 8.79 -5.75 13.69
CA CYS A 33 9.59 -4.63 14.18
C CYS A 33 11.09 -4.98 14.04
N PRO A 34 11.91 -4.24 13.27
CA PRO A 34 13.31 -4.58 13.04
C PRO A 34 14.16 -4.51 14.32
N MET A 35 13.70 -3.76 15.34
CA MET A 35 14.42 -3.60 16.60
C MET A 35 14.14 -4.69 17.62
N THR A 36 12.91 -5.23 17.64
CA THR A 36 12.47 -6.12 18.73
C THR A 36 12.03 -7.50 18.26
N GLY A 37 11.84 -7.71 16.96
CA GLY A 37 11.33 -8.97 16.41
C GLY A 37 9.84 -9.22 16.67
N HIS A 38 9.14 -8.33 17.38
CA HIS A 38 7.70 -8.48 17.63
C HIS A 38 6.88 -8.16 16.39
N PRO A 39 5.74 -8.83 16.18
CA PRO A 39 4.83 -8.52 15.09
C PRO A 39 4.17 -7.16 15.32
N ASP A 40 4.16 -6.36 14.29
CA ASP A 40 3.38 -5.14 14.13
C ASP A 40 2.09 -5.46 13.36
N PHE A 41 1.01 -4.78 13.71
CA PHE A 41 -0.29 -4.95 13.06
C PHE A 41 -0.84 -3.58 12.67
N GLY A 42 -1.48 -3.51 11.52
CA GLY A 42 -2.12 -2.28 11.05
C GLY A 42 -3.12 -2.53 9.94
N THR A 43 -3.75 -1.44 9.51
CA THR A 43 -4.58 -1.39 8.32
C THR A 43 -3.82 -0.64 7.25
N ILE A 44 -3.79 -1.18 6.02
CA ILE A 44 -3.30 -0.47 4.84
C ILE A 44 -4.50 -0.01 4.02
N MET A 45 -4.55 1.29 3.74
CA MET A 45 -5.45 1.88 2.77
C MET A 45 -4.62 2.25 1.52
N LEU A 46 -5.01 1.70 0.38
CA LEU A 46 -4.53 2.08 -0.94
C LEU A 46 -5.65 2.84 -1.66
N ARG A 47 -5.41 4.12 -1.97
CA ARG A 47 -6.30 4.94 -2.78
C ARG A 47 -5.58 5.45 -4.01
N TYR A 48 -6.15 5.25 -5.19
CA TYR A 48 -5.52 5.67 -6.43
C TYR A 48 -6.53 5.89 -7.55
N GLN A 49 -6.14 6.71 -8.51
CA GLN A 49 -6.80 6.79 -9.82
C GLN A 49 -6.00 5.95 -10.81
N PRO A 50 -6.54 4.85 -11.32
CA PRO A 50 -5.83 4.00 -12.29
C PRO A 50 -5.57 4.75 -13.60
N ALA A 51 -4.51 4.34 -14.30
CA ALA A 51 -4.25 4.75 -15.68
C ALA A 51 -4.66 3.62 -16.63
N ALA A 52 -3.70 2.84 -17.16
CA ALA A 52 -3.99 1.74 -18.06
C ALA A 52 -4.52 0.49 -17.36
N VAL A 53 -4.11 0.27 -16.10
CA VAL A 53 -4.40 -0.97 -15.37
C VAL A 53 -4.87 -0.73 -13.94
N CYS A 54 -5.63 -1.70 -13.43
CA CYS A 54 -5.98 -1.83 -12.02
C CYS A 54 -5.21 -3.01 -11.41
N VAL A 55 -4.87 -2.91 -10.13
CA VAL A 55 -4.29 -4.05 -9.39
C VAL A 55 -5.36 -5.09 -9.10
N GLU A 56 -5.04 -6.37 -9.31
CA GLU A 56 -5.93 -7.49 -9.00
C GLU A 56 -5.94 -7.78 -7.49
N LEU A 57 -7.12 -7.98 -6.91
CA LEU A 57 -7.32 -7.96 -5.45
C LEU A 57 -6.68 -9.17 -4.73
N LYS A 58 -6.69 -10.36 -5.33
CA LYS A 58 -6.04 -11.54 -4.74
C LYS A 58 -4.52 -11.37 -4.71
N SER A 59 -3.91 -10.89 -5.78
CA SER A 59 -2.48 -10.62 -5.89
C SER A 59 -2.04 -9.53 -4.92
N LEU A 60 -2.85 -8.46 -4.75
CA LEU A 60 -2.61 -7.42 -3.76
C LEU A 60 -2.60 -7.96 -2.33
N LYS A 61 -3.54 -8.85 -2.00
CA LYS A 61 -3.55 -9.55 -0.70
C LYS A 61 -2.29 -10.39 -0.50
N LEU A 62 -1.87 -11.16 -1.51
CA LEU A 62 -0.66 -11.98 -1.43
C LEU A 62 0.59 -11.10 -1.27
N TYR A 63 0.63 -9.94 -1.94
CA TYR A 63 1.70 -8.97 -1.79
C TYR A 63 1.78 -8.44 -0.36
N PHE A 64 0.66 -8.07 0.25
CA PHE A 64 0.64 -7.67 1.67
C PHE A 64 1.07 -8.80 2.62
N HIS A 65 0.67 -10.04 2.34
CA HIS A 65 1.09 -11.20 3.14
C HIS A 65 2.61 -11.45 3.09
N ALA A 66 3.29 -11.05 2.00
CA ALA A 66 4.73 -11.22 1.87
C ALA A 66 5.53 -10.41 2.92
N PHE A 67 4.93 -9.37 3.52
CA PHE A 67 5.58 -8.56 4.56
C PHE A 67 5.52 -9.18 5.96
N ARG A 68 4.77 -10.26 6.16
CA ARG A 68 4.46 -10.82 7.50
C ARG A 68 5.68 -11.08 8.37
N ASN A 69 6.79 -11.51 7.77
CA ASN A 69 8.03 -11.82 8.47
C ASN A 69 9.15 -10.81 8.19
N GLU A 70 8.85 -9.73 7.47
CA GLU A 70 9.84 -8.73 7.07
C GLU A 70 10.04 -7.69 8.17
N GLY A 71 11.31 -7.49 8.54
CA GLY A 71 11.73 -6.50 9.53
C GLY A 71 11.76 -5.09 8.94
N MET A 72 10.75 -4.27 9.19
CA MET A 72 10.67 -2.91 8.62
C MET A 72 10.01 -1.91 9.55
N PHE A 73 10.52 -0.68 9.57
CA PHE A 73 9.83 0.45 10.22
C PHE A 73 8.56 0.82 9.46
N PHE A 74 7.58 1.38 10.18
CA PHE A 74 6.28 1.81 9.64
C PHE A 74 6.43 2.71 8.41
N GLU A 75 7.34 3.66 8.47
CA GLU A 75 7.63 4.60 7.39
C GLU A 75 8.19 3.86 6.18
N ALA A 76 9.15 2.96 6.40
CA ALA A 76 9.82 2.22 5.33
C ALA A 76 8.85 1.30 4.59
N VAL A 77 8.01 0.54 5.31
CA VAL A 77 7.03 -0.36 4.69
C VAL A 77 5.96 0.41 3.91
N THR A 78 5.48 1.54 4.44
CA THR A 78 4.47 2.36 3.75
C THR A 78 5.02 3.01 2.47
N ASN A 79 6.26 3.52 2.53
CA ASN A 79 6.95 4.03 1.34
C ASN A 79 7.18 2.91 0.30
N LYS A 80 7.61 1.71 0.76
CA LYS A 80 7.84 0.57 -0.12
C LYS A 80 6.57 0.11 -0.83
N ILE A 81 5.45 -0.01 -0.11
CA ILE A 81 4.15 -0.37 -0.70
C ILE A 81 3.76 0.64 -1.77
N ARG A 82 3.88 1.95 -1.49
CA ARG A 82 3.64 3.00 -2.48
C ARG A 82 4.54 2.85 -3.70
N ASP A 83 5.85 2.71 -3.51
CA ASP A 83 6.81 2.69 -4.62
C ASP A 83 6.67 1.45 -5.50
N ASP A 84 6.38 0.29 -4.89
CA ASP A 84 6.10 -0.94 -5.61
C ASP A 84 4.82 -0.82 -6.45
N LEU A 85 3.72 -0.39 -5.84
CA LEU A 85 2.45 -0.26 -6.55
C LEU A 85 2.49 0.83 -7.63
N ALA A 86 3.05 2.01 -7.32
CA ALA A 86 3.15 3.10 -8.29
C ALA A 86 4.02 2.72 -9.49
N ARG A 87 5.13 2.01 -9.26
CA ARG A 87 5.99 1.50 -10.34
C ARG A 87 5.25 0.52 -11.24
N THR A 88 4.47 -0.39 -10.66
CA THR A 88 3.83 -1.46 -11.44
C THR A 88 2.50 -1.05 -12.09
N THR A 89 1.76 -0.10 -11.51
CA THR A 89 0.47 0.34 -12.06
C THR A 89 0.54 1.67 -12.82
N SER A 90 1.60 2.46 -12.62
CA SER A 90 1.76 3.80 -13.21
C SER A 90 0.47 4.63 -13.16
N PRO A 91 -0.12 4.85 -11.97
CA PRO A 91 -1.43 5.48 -11.84
C PRO A 91 -1.35 6.97 -12.23
N ALA A 92 -2.49 7.66 -12.29
CA ALA A 92 -2.46 9.13 -12.41
C ALA A 92 -1.96 9.79 -11.11
N TRP A 93 -2.41 9.24 -9.97
CA TRP A 93 -1.92 9.56 -8.63
C TRP A 93 -2.24 8.39 -7.69
N MET A 94 -1.54 8.32 -6.56
CA MET A 94 -1.75 7.29 -5.55
C MET A 94 -1.46 7.83 -4.15
N GLN A 95 -2.15 7.28 -3.16
CA GLN A 95 -1.90 7.47 -1.75
C GLN A 95 -1.96 6.13 -1.03
N VAL A 96 -0.90 5.80 -0.30
CA VAL A 96 -0.90 4.69 0.64
C VAL A 96 -0.92 5.26 2.05
N VAL A 97 -1.85 4.79 2.87
CA VAL A 97 -1.90 5.10 4.29
C VAL A 97 -1.77 3.81 5.08
N SER A 98 -0.91 3.82 6.09
CA SER A 98 -0.83 2.76 7.09
C SER A 98 -1.26 3.27 8.46
N ASP A 99 -2.28 2.66 9.04
CA ASP A 99 -2.79 2.94 10.39
C ASP A 99 -2.40 1.80 11.33
N TRP A 100 -1.48 2.05 12.25
CA TRP A 100 -0.87 1.01 13.09
C TRP A 100 -1.53 0.86 14.45
N LYS A 101 -1.61 -0.39 14.94
CA LYS A 101 -1.97 -0.67 16.33
C LYS A 101 -0.90 -0.11 17.26
N GLY A 102 -1.32 0.29 18.46
CA GLY A 102 -0.47 1.05 19.36
C GLY A 102 0.68 0.23 19.96
N ARG A 103 1.86 0.83 20.05
CA ARG A 103 2.99 0.35 20.86
C ARG A 103 3.27 1.33 21.99
N GLY A 104 3.32 0.84 23.23
CA GLY A 104 3.53 1.68 24.40
C GLY A 104 2.47 2.79 24.55
N GLY A 105 1.24 2.55 24.07
CA GLY A 105 0.17 3.55 24.05
C GLY A 105 0.20 4.54 22.88
N VAL A 106 1.21 4.50 22.02
CA VAL A 106 1.34 5.39 20.85
C VAL A 106 0.87 4.68 19.58
N LYS A 107 -0.08 5.29 18.87
CA LYS A 107 -0.48 4.87 17.53
C LYS A 107 0.22 5.73 16.49
N SER A 108 0.62 5.10 15.39
CA SER A 108 1.25 5.79 14.27
C SER A 108 0.35 5.70 13.05
N ARG A 109 0.30 6.79 12.31
CA ARG A 109 -0.33 6.89 11.00
C ARG A 109 0.68 7.46 10.04
N VAL A 110 0.96 6.75 8.94
CA VAL A 110 1.90 7.18 7.92
C VAL A 110 1.16 7.33 6.60
N ILE A 111 1.37 8.45 5.92
CA ILE A 111 0.75 8.78 4.63
C ILE A 111 1.87 8.93 3.60
N ALA A 112 1.80 8.17 2.52
CA ALA A 112 2.78 8.15 1.44
C ALA A 112 2.09 8.47 0.09
N PRO A 113 2.14 9.72 -0.38
CA PRO A 113 1.60 10.12 -1.67
C PRO A 113 2.57 9.82 -2.81
N TRP A 114 2.03 9.59 -4.01
CA TRP A 114 2.74 9.55 -5.30
C TRP A 114 1.94 10.36 -6.33
N GLY A 115 2.64 11.18 -7.11
CA GLY A 115 2.02 12.09 -8.08
C GLY A 115 1.21 13.22 -7.44
N ASP A 116 0.38 13.88 -8.25
CA ASP A 116 -0.45 15.02 -7.83
C ASP A 116 -1.76 14.54 -7.20
N VAL A 117 -1.68 13.99 -5.98
CA VAL A 117 -2.87 13.57 -5.22
C VAL A 117 -3.81 14.78 -5.02
N PRO A 118 -5.08 14.73 -5.46
CA PRO A 118 -6.00 15.87 -5.33
C PRO A 118 -6.24 16.25 -3.86
N PRO A 119 -6.38 17.56 -3.53
CA PRO A 119 -6.54 18.03 -2.16
C PRO A 119 -7.67 17.37 -1.36
N GLU A 120 -8.79 17.07 -2.00
CA GLU A 120 -9.95 16.39 -1.41
C GLU A 120 -9.63 14.97 -0.90
N PHE A 121 -8.57 14.34 -1.42
CA PHE A 121 -8.11 13.03 -0.99
C PHE A 121 -6.93 13.08 -0.01
N ARG A 122 -6.30 14.25 0.21
CA ARG A 122 -5.13 14.39 1.10
C ARG A 122 -5.49 14.31 2.60
N ALA A 123 -6.74 14.59 2.95
CA ALA A 123 -7.18 14.81 4.34
C ALA A 123 -7.96 13.63 4.98
N GLY A 124 -7.95 12.46 4.36
CA GLY A 124 -8.55 11.24 4.94
C GLY A 124 -7.57 10.50 5.81
#